data_AF-A0A9P6GX19-F1
#
_entry.id   AF-A0A9P6GX19-F1
#
_cell.length_a   1.000
_cell.length_b   1.000
_cell.length_c   1.000
_cell.angle_alpha   90.00
_cell.angle_beta   90.00
_cell.angle_gamma   90.00
#
_symmetry.space_group_name_H-M   'P 1'
#
loop_
_entity.id
_entity.type
_entity.pdbx_description
1 polymer ?
#
loop_
_entity_poly.entity_id
_entity_poly.type
_entity_poly.pdbx_seq_one_letter_code
_entity_poly.pdbx_strand_id
1 'polypeptide(L)'
;KHSSLRRAAILKNEMESKSHLSQIEAFLLTKYRIEGKMSLETLRRLQNVRLYSYIKGKTYHSNLFRAQEHEIANFKASSTWLQKVNNQSRSEEIFCYLQDRNIFLG
;
A
#
# COMPACT_ATOMS: atom_id res chain seq x y z
N LYS A 1 11.10 -8.73 -27.84
CA LYS A 1 11.74 -9.16 -26.57
C LYS A 1 12.62 -10.38 -26.87
N HIS A 2 13.91 -10.19 -27.14
CA HIS A 2 14.83 -11.31 -27.25
C HIS A 2 15.19 -11.80 -25.85
N SER A 3 14.53 -12.88 -25.41
CA SER A 3 14.96 -13.62 -24.23
C SER A 3 16.29 -14.26 -24.55
N SER A 4 17.34 -13.97 -23.76
CA SER A 4 18.61 -14.67 -23.94
C SER A 4 18.41 -16.18 -23.67
N LEU A 5 19.05 -17.04 -24.46
CA LEU A 5 18.98 -18.50 -24.31
C LEU A 5 19.31 -18.94 -22.88
N ARG A 6 20.28 -18.25 -22.26
CA ARG A 6 20.64 -18.44 -20.84
C ARG A 6 19.48 -18.19 -19.88
N ARG A 7 18.72 -17.10 -20.05
CA ARG A 7 17.56 -16.80 -19.18
C ARG A 7 16.47 -17.87 -19.32
N ALA A 8 16.19 -18.31 -20.54
CA ALA A 8 15.20 -19.35 -20.78
C ALA A 8 15.59 -20.69 -20.13
N ALA A 9 16.87 -21.08 -20.25
CA ALA A 9 17.39 -22.30 -19.62
C ALA A 9 17.31 -22.26 -18.09
N ILE A 10 17.66 -21.12 -17.48
CA ILE A 10 17.55 -20.93 -16.03
C ILE A 10 16.08 -21.06 -15.59
N LEU A 11 15.16 -20.36 -16.26
CA LEU A 11 13.74 -20.41 -15.90
C LEU A 11 13.16 -21.82 -16.03
N LYS A 12 13.54 -22.57 -17.07
CA LYS A 12 13.13 -23.97 -17.23
C LYS A 12 13.61 -24.84 -16.07
N ASN A 13 14.88 -24.75 -15.70
CA ASN A 13 15.45 -25.51 -14.58
C ASN A 13 14.81 -25.15 -13.23
N GLU A 14 14.49 -23.87 -13.01
CA GLU A 14 13.75 -23.41 -11.83
C GLU A 14 12.34 -24.00 -11.77
N MET A 15 11.64 -24.09 -12.91
CA MET A 15 10.31 -24.71 -12.98
C MET A 15 10.36 -26.23 -12.75
N GLU A 16 11.36 -26.92 -13.30
CA GLU A 16 11.53 -28.37 -13.10
C GLU A 16 11.90 -28.71 -11.66
N SER A 17 12.76 -27.91 -11.03
CA SER A 17 13.14 -28.08 -9.63
C SER A 17 12.04 -27.70 -8.63
N LYS A 18 10.92 -27.15 -9.11
CA LYS A 18 9.80 -26.64 -8.29
C LYS A 18 10.27 -25.68 -7.20
N SER A 19 11.25 -24.83 -7.52
CA SER A 19 11.79 -23.86 -6.58
C SER A 19 10.71 -22.89 -6.10
N HIS A 20 10.95 -22.20 -4.98
CA HIS A 20 10.03 -21.17 -4.48
C HIS A 20 9.71 -20.09 -5.52
N LEU A 21 10.69 -19.74 -6.37
CA LEU A 21 10.50 -18.79 -7.46
C LEU A 21 9.51 -19.30 -8.51
N SER A 22 9.57 -20.59 -8.85
CA SER A 22 8.63 -21.20 -9.79
C SER A 22 7.19 -21.25 -9.25
N GLN A 23 7.04 -21.34 -7.93
CA GLN A 23 5.74 -21.46 -7.25
C GLN A 23 5.12 -20.10 -6.86
N ILE A 24 5.83 -18.99 -7.09
CA ILE A 24 5.41 -17.66 -6.61
C ILE A 24 4.04 -17.25 -7.17
N GLU A 25 3.74 -17.57 -8.42
CA GLU A 25 2.45 -17.27 -9.05
C GLU A 25 1.31 -18.02 -8.35
N ALA A 26 1.44 -19.33 -8.17
CA ALA A 26 0.45 -20.15 -7.47
C ALA A 26 0.24 -19.69 -6.02
N PHE A 27 1.33 -19.34 -5.33
CA PHE A 27 1.27 -18.77 -3.98
C PHE A 27 0.49 -17.46 -3.95
N LEU A 28 0.75 -16.54 -4.88
CA LEU A 28 0.08 -15.24 -4.91
C LEU A 28 -1.41 -15.39 -5.24
N LEU A 29 -1.76 -16.23 -6.22
CA LEU A 29 -3.15 -16.54 -6.55
C LEU A 29 -3.92 -17.06 -5.33
N THR A 30 -3.31 -18.01 -4.60
CA THR A 30 -3.89 -18.59 -3.39
C THR A 30 -3.99 -17.57 -2.25
N LYS A 31 -2.91 -16.82 -1.98
CA LYS A 31 -2.80 -15.87 -0.87
C LYS A 31 -3.78 -14.71 -0.98
N TYR A 32 -4.08 -14.26 -2.19
CA TYR A 32 -4.97 -13.14 -2.47
C TYR A 32 -6.31 -13.57 -3.07
N ARG A 33 -6.58 -14.89 -3.17
CA ARG A 33 -7.81 -15.47 -3.73
C ARG A 33 -8.15 -14.89 -5.11
N ILE A 34 -7.16 -14.85 -5.99
CA ILE A 34 -7.31 -14.36 -7.36
C ILE A 34 -7.73 -15.54 -8.24
N GLU A 35 -8.86 -15.42 -8.93
CA GLU A 35 -9.32 -16.38 -9.92
C GLU A 35 -8.79 -16.01 -11.31
N GLY A 36 -8.22 -16.99 -12.02
CA GLY A 36 -7.69 -16.79 -13.37
C GLY A 36 -6.30 -16.15 -13.42
N LYS A 37 -6.06 -15.32 -14.45
CA LYS A 37 -4.73 -14.77 -14.74
C LYS A 37 -4.40 -13.60 -13.81
N MET A 38 -3.24 -13.69 -13.16
CA MET A 38 -2.73 -12.63 -12.31
C MET A 38 -2.33 -11.39 -13.14
N SER A 39 -2.99 -10.25 -12.88
CA SER A 39 -2.55 -8.93 -13.32
C SER A 39 -1.78 -8.22 -12.21
N LEU A 40 -0.67 -7.56 -12.55
CA LEU A 40 0.14 -6.78 -11.58
C LEU A 40 -0.68 -5.69 -10.89
N GLU A 41 -1.60 -5.06 -11.62
CA GLU A 41 -2.47 -4.01 -11.08
C GLU A 41 -3.46 -4.58 -10.05
N THR A 42 -4.07 -5.72 -10.38
CA THR A 42 -4.99 -6.41 -9.47
C THR A 42 -4.28 -6.88 -8.21
N LEU A 43 -3.06 -7.44 -8.35
CA LEU A 43 -2.25 -7.86 -7.23
C LEU A 43 -1.90 -6.68 -6.31
N ARG A 44 -1.46 -5.56 -6.87
CA ARG A 44 -1.13 -4.34 -6.11
C ARG A 44 -2.36 -3.82 -5.36
N ARG A 45 -3.53 -3.80 -6.01
CA ARG A 45 -4.79 -3.40 -5.38
C ARG A 45 -5.13 -4.30 -4.19
N LEU A 46 -5.07 -5.62 -4.35
CA LEU A 46 -5.39 -6.59 -3.27
C LEU A 46 -4.40 -6.52 -2.11
N GLN A 47 -3.11 -6.30 -2.41
CA GLN A 47 -2.09 -6.07 -1.40
C GLN A 47 -2.38 -4.82 -0.57
N ASN A 48 -2.72 -3.71 -1.23
CA ASN A 48 -3.11 -2.48 -0.55
C ASN A 48 -4.34 -2.66 0.33
N VAL A 49 -5.40 -3.30 -0.19
CA VAL A 49 -6.62 -3.56 0.59
C VAL A 49 -6.30 -4.36 1.85
N ARG A 50 -5.51 -5.43 1.73
CA ARG A 50 -5.11 -6.26 2.88
C ARG A 50 -4.22 -5.51 3.86
N LEU A 51 -3.31 -4.67 3.36
CA LEU A 51 -2.45 -3.85 4.20
C LEU A 51 -3.28 -2.84 4.99
N TYR A 52 -4.19 -2.12 4.34
CA TYR A 52 -5.03 -1.13 5.00
C TYR A 52 -5.98 -1.76 6.00
N SER A 53 -6.58 -2.92 5.71
CA SER A 53 -7.42 -3.62 6.70
C SER A 53 -6.62 -4.06 7.92
N TYR A 54 -5.39 -4.54 7.74
CA TYR A 54 -4.49 -4.87 8.84
C TYR A 54 -4.12 -3.65 9.69
N ILE A 55 -3.78 -2.52 9.07
CA ILE A 55 -3.46 -1.28 9.80
C ILE A 55 -4.71 -0.76 10.52
N LYS A 56 -5.89 -0.80 9.89
CA LYS A 56 -7.17 -0.40 10.51
C LYS A 56 -7.49 -1.20 11.77
N GLY A 57 -7.11 -2.48 11.81
CA GLY A 57 -7.28 -3.34 12.98
C GLY A 57 -6.36 -3.03 14.17
N LYS A 58 -5.36 -2.14 14.02
CA LYS A 58 -4.46 -1.76 15.12
C LYS A 58 -5.06 -0.61 15.94
N THR A 59 -5.07 -0.76 17.27
CA THR A 59 -5.75 0.15 18.23
C THR A 59 -5.43 1.64 18.05
N TYR A 60 -4.17 2.00 17.80
CA TYR A 60 -3.79 3.41 17.65
C TYR A 60 -4.09 3.96 16.25
N HIS A 61 -4.15 3.10 15.24
CA HIS A 61 -4.38 3.52 13.86
C HIS A 61 -5.87 3.51 13.48
N SER A 62 -6.71 2.75 14.19
CA SER A 62 -8.16 2.74 13.97
C SER A 62 -8.78 4.14 14.12
N ASN A 63 -8.25 4.98 15.01
CA ASN A 63 -8.69 6.37 15.18
C ASN A 63 -8.44 7.21 13.91
N LEU A 64 -7.33 7.01 13.22
CA LEU A 64 -7.02 7.69 11.95
C LEU A 64 -7.98 7.27 10.83
N PHE A 65 -8.33 5.98 10.76
CA PHE A 65 -9.31 5.49 9.79
C PHE A 65 -10.73 5.92 10.13
N ARG A 66 -11.08 6.08 11.42
CA ARG A 66 -12.38 6.65 11.82
C ARG A 66 -12.49 8.10 11.36
N ALA A 67 -11.45 8.90 11.60
CA ALA A 67 -11.39 10.27 11.10
C ALA A 67 -11.51 10.34 9.56
N GLN A 68 -11.09 9.30 8.83
CA GLN A 68 -11.29 9.23 7.38
C GLN A 68 -12.73 9.09 6.92
N GLU A 69 -13.57 8.48 7.74
CA GLU A 69 -14.99 8.28 7.43
C GLU A 69 -15.82 9.56 7.70
N HIS A 70 -15.23 10.58 8.34
CA HIS A 70 -15.89 11.85 8.63
C HIS A 70 -15.83 12.84 7.46
N GLU A 71 -16.96 13.48 7.13
CA GLU A 71 -17.09 14.42 6.00
C GLU A 71 -16.21 15.67 6.11
N ILE A 72 -15.80 16.04 7.34
CA ILE A 72 -15.04 17.25 7.64
C ILE A 72 -13.52 17.03 7.45
N ALA A 73 -13.07 15.78 7.45
CA ALA A 73 -11.65 15.44 7.41
C ALA A 73 -11.06 15.60 6.01
N ASN A 74 -10.23 16.62 5.83
CA ASN A 74 -9.52 16.86 4.57
C ASN A 74 -8.06 16.37 4.65
N PHE A 75 -7.82 15.14 4.19
CA PHE A 75 -6.48 14.52 4.19
C PHE A 75 -5.45 15.28 3.36
N LYS A 76 -5.87 15.86 2.23
CA LYS A 76 -4.99 16.63 1.37
C LYS A 76 -4.48 17.86 2.14
N ALA A 77 -5.36 18.51 2.88
CA ALA A 77 -5.03 19.63 3.75
C ALA A 77 -4.14 19.21 4.93
N SER A 78 -4.38 18.05 5.55
CA SER A 78 -3.53 17.53 6.64
C SER A 78 -2.09 17.24 6.19
N SER A 79 -1.88 16.90 4.91
CA SER A 79 -0.55 16.64 4.34
C SER A 79 0.19 17.90 3.87
N THR A 80 -0.42 19.09 3.99
CA THR A 80 0.13 20.34 3.41
C THR A 80 1.51 20.68 3.95
N TRP A 81 1.76 20.45 5.25
CA TRP A 81 3.07 20.74 5.82
C TRP A 81 4.16 19.80 5.31
N LEU A 82 3.83 18.54 5.02
CA LEU A 82 4.76 17.56 4.44
C LEU A 82 5.17 17.90 3.00
N GLN A 83 4.38 18.69 2.28
CA GLN A 83 4.72 19.13 0.92
C GLN A 83 5.86 20.15 0.88
N LYS A 84 6.15 20.78 2.02
CA LYS A 84 7.19 21.80 2.17
C LYS A 84 8.19 21.35 3.22
N VAL A 85 9.39 20.98 2.78
CA VAL A 85 10.46 20.46 3.66
C VAL A 85 10.98 21.52 4.65
N ASN A 86 10.73 22.81 4.40
CA ASN A 86 11.15 23.92 5.26
C ASN A 86 10.00 24.91 5.46
N ASN A 87 9.11 24.64 6.41
CA ASN A 87 8.06 25.56 6.82
C ASN A 87 8.59 26.56 7.83
N GLN A 88 8.07 27.79 7.80
CA GLN A 88 8.24 28.71 8.92
C GLN A 88 7.49 28.16 10.14
N SER A 89 8.01 28.39 11.35
CA SER A 89 7.43 27.85 12.58
C SER A 89 5.95 28.20 12.76
N ARG A 90 5.53 29.42 12.38
CA ARG A 90 4.11 29.82 12.41
C ARG A 90 3.23 29.04 11.44
N SER A 91 3.75 28.72 10.26
CA SER A 91 3.01 27.92 9.27
C SER A 91 2.90 26.47 9.71
N GLU A 92 3.97 25.92 10.30
CA GLU A 92 3.99 24.58 10.86
C GLU A 92 2.96 24.43 11.99
N GLU A 93 2.89 25.38 12.92
CA GLU A 93 1.88 25.42 13.98
C GLU A 93 0.45 25.34 13.43
N ILE A 94 0.13 26.15 12.41
CA ILE A 94 -1.19 26.16 11.77
C ILE A 94 -1.50 24.83 11.08
N PHE A 95 -0.52 24.24 10.39
CA PHE A 95 -0.73 22.98 9.70
C PHE A 95 -0.83 21.77 10.65
N CYS A 96 -0.06 21.77 11.74
CA CYS A 96 -0.18 20.78 12.81
C CYS A 96 -1.55 20.87 13.48
N TYR A 97 -2.02 22.08 13.79
CA TYR A 97 -3.38 22.30 14.30
C TYR A 97 -4.45 21.78 13.33
N LEU A 98 -4.30 22.04 12.03
CA LEU A 98 -5.22 21.54 11.00
C LEU A 98 -5.20 20.01 10.90
N GLN A 99 -4.04 19.39 11.01
CA GLN A 99 -3.89 17.94 11.04
C GLN A 99 -4.59 17.35 12.27
N ASP A 100 -4.33 17.91 13.45
CA ASP A 100 -4.92 17.44 14.70
C ASP A 100 -6.44 17.64 14.71
N ARG A 101 -6.94 18.78 14.22
CA ARG A 101 -8.37 19.01 14.02
C ARG A 101 -8.98 17.93 13.14
N ASN A 102 -8.35 17.60 12.01
CA ASN A 102 -8.87 16.59 11.09
C ASN A 102 -8.78 15.15 11.65
N ILE A 103 -7.86 14.87 12.58
CA ILE A 103 -7.68 13.55 13.19
C ILE A 103 -8.58 13.35 14.42
N PHE A 104 -8.77 14.39 15.24
CA PHE A 104 -9.44 14.30 16.54
C PHE A 104 -10.83 14.94 16.57
N LEU A 105 -11.10 15.92 15.70
CA LEU A 105 -12.34 16.71 15.67
C LEU A 105 -13.09 16.63 14.34
N GLY A 106 -12.54 15.88 13.37
CA GLY A 106 -13.19 15.54 12.11
C GLY A 106 -14.34 14.60 12.36
#